data_AF-A0AAV0QB37-F1
#
_entry.id   AF-A0AAV0QB37-F1
#
_cell.length_a   1.000
_cell.length_b   1.000
_cell.length_c   1.000
_cell.angle_alpha   90.00
_cell.angle_beta   90.00
_cell.angle_gamma   90.00
#
_symmetry.space_group_name_H-M   'P 1'
#
loop_
_entity.id
_entity.type
_entity.pdbx_description
1 polymer ?
#
loop_
_entity_poly.entity_id
_entity_poly.type
_entity_poly.pdbx_seq_one_letter_code
_entity_poly.pdbx_strand_id
1 'polypeptide(L)'
;MEAFFQKKRQAMIDRLSNRNQSRTATADDSTRSADDDNPDSAVASKFSESKCSIDSLLDKSSSVDSSAIRSHFDGISSSIAALEQLVVESSYSLPSYELRSALKSVAELKQRLENQSAELLPKKKFSFRNKSATAAAKSSAAVRPKDPELPKLQPPVLVIRESPGFHNAKDATLTKNFRGLGIGEFTASDLDSCEVRLIGCINALFINRLRNCRDDRKGKKVRG
;
A
#
# COMPACT_ATOMS: atom_id res chain seq x y z
N MET A 1 4.97 6.03 62.51
CA MET A 1 4.03 5.15 61.76
C MET A 1 4.25 5.26 60.24
N GLU A 2 4.50 6.47 59.74
CA GLU A 2 4.75 6.77 58.33
C GLU A 2 5.98 6.06 57.71
N ALA A 3 7.10 6.01 58.44
CA ALA A 3 8.32 5.31 58.01
C ALA A 3 8.11 3.79 57.77
N PHE A 4 7.17 3.17 58.47
CA PHE A 4 6.86 1.75 58.30
C PHE A 4 6.11 1.49 56.99
N PHE A 5 5.16 2.36 56.63
CA PHE A 5 4.45 2.28 55.35
C PHE A 5 5.37 2.57 54.17
N GLN A 6 6.29 3.53 54.31
CA GLN A 6 7.28 3.84 53.28
C GLN A 6 8.24 2.65 53.05
N LYS A 7 8.70 1.99 54.14
CA LYS A 7 9.52 0.77 54.05
C LYS A 7 8.78 -0.39 53.37
N LYS A 8 7.49 -0.57 53.67
CA LYS A 8 6.66 -1.60 53.02
C LYS A 8 6.43 -1.32 51.53
N ARG A 9 6.24 -0.04 51.17
CA ARG A 9 6.13 0.40 49.77
C ARG A 9 7.43 0.14 49.00
N GLN A 10 8.57 0.46 49.60
CA GLN A 10 9.88 0.21 48.99
C GLN A 10 10.11 -1.29 48.78
N ALA A 11 9.86 -2.11 49.81
CA ALA A 11 9.97 -3.56 49.69
C ALA A 11 9.04 -4.16 48.62
N MET A 12 7.86 -3.57 48.41
CA MET A 12 6.96 -3.97 47.33
C MET A 12 7.54 -3.59 45.95
N ILE A 13 8.08 -2.39 45.80
CA ILE A 13 8.71 -1.93 44.55
C ILE A 13 9.92 -2.80 44.22
N ASP A 14 10.77 -3.09 45.20
CA ASP A 14 11.96 -3.91 45.03
C ASP A 14 11.57 -5.34 44.64
N ARG A 15 10.52 -5.91 45.25
CA ARG A 15 10.02 -7.25 44.91
C ARG A 15 9.43 -7.30 43.48
N LEU A 16 8.73 -6.25 43.05
CA LEU A 16 8.21 -6.16 41.69
C LEU A 16 9.33 -5.97 40.66
N SER A 17 10.31 -5.11 40.98
CA SER A 17 11.50 -4.88 40.15
C SER A 17 12.33 -6.15 40.00
N ASN A 18 12.63 -6.84 41.11
CA ASN A 18 13.40 -8.09 41.09
C ASN A 18 12.67 -9.21 40.32
N ARG A 19 11.32 -9.25 40.40
CA ARG A 19 10.52 -10.20 39.62
C ARG A 19 10.55 -9.88 38.12
N ASN A 20 10.53 -8.61 37.75
CA ASN A 20 10.67 -8.20 36.34
C ASN A 20 12.10 -8.49 35.84
N GLN A 21 13.13 -8.17 36.61
CA GLN A 21 14.53 -8.48 36.27
C GLN A 21 14.78 -9.98 36.13
N SER A 22 14.17 -10.79 36.99
CA SER A 22 14.25 -12.26 36.87
C SER A 22 13.58 -12.76 35.58
N ARG A 23 12.45 -12.17 35.18
CA ARG A 23 11.78 -12.51 33.92
C ARG A 23 12.57 -12.08 32.69
N THR A 24 13.20 -10.89 32.73
CA THR A 24 14.04 -10.43 31.62
C THR A 24 15.34 -11.21 31.56
N ALA A 25 15.97 -11.57 32.67
CA ALA A 25 17.19 -12.38 32.68
C ALA A 25 16.95 -13.83 32.20
N THR A 26 15.81 -14.45 32.54
CA THR A 26 15.43 -15.75 31.98
C THR A 26 15.00 -15.66 30.52
N ALA A 27 14.48 -14.50 30.10
CA ALA A 27 14.24 -14.22 28.69
C ALA A 27 15.59 -14.08 27.97
N ASP A 28 16.56 -13.32 28.46
CA ASP A 28 17.87 -13.11 27.83
C ASP A 28 18.66 -14.43 27.61
N ASP A 29 18.53 -15.42 28.51
CA ASP A 29 19.14 -16.76 28.35
C ASP A 29 18.39 -17.64 27.31
N SER A 30 17.08 -17.42 27.14
CA SER A 30 16.26 -18.12 26.14
C SER A 30 16.17 -17.39 24.79
N THR A 31 16.50 -16.10 24.73
CA THR A 31 16.28 -15.20 23.58
C THR A 31 17.54 -14.94 22.78
N ARG A 32 18.73 -15.23 23.31
CA ARG A 32 19.96 -15.32 22.49
C ARG A 32 19.92 -16.44 21.44
N SER A 33 18.92 -17.31 21.50
CA SER A 33 18.75 -18.45 20.58
C SER A 33 17.42 -18.48 19.84
N ALA A 34 16.50 -17.52 20.07
CA ALA A 34 15.11 -17.62 19.58
C ALA A 34 14.44 -16.31 19.12
N ASP A 35 15.00 -15.13 19.42
CA ASP A 35 14.41 -13.84 18.99
C ASP A 35 15.10 -13.21 17.76
N ASP A 36 16.20 -13.81 17.27
CA ASP A 36 16.92 -13.35 16.06
C ASP A 36 16.25 -13.82 14.75
N ASP A 37 15.35 -14.81 14.84
CA ASP A 37 14.70 -15.46 13.69
C ASP A 37 13.22 -15.09 13.53
N ASN A 38 12.73 -13.99 14.12
CA ASN A 38 11.41 -13.50 13.74
C ASN A 38 11.51 -12.76 12.39
N PRO A 39 10.98 -13.30 11.28
CA PRO A 39 11.11 -12.68 9.96
C PRO A 39 10.54 -11.25 9.94
N ASP A 40 9.55 -10.96 10.77
CA ASP A 40 8.94 -9.64 10.85
C ASP A 40 9.86 -8.58 11.46
N SER A 41 10.66 -8.92 12.48
CA SER A 41 11.60 -7.98 13.10
C SER A 41 12.78 -7.66 12.17
N ALA A 42 13.25 -8.67 11.43
CA ALA A 42 14.29 -8.51 10.42
C ALA A 42 13.81 -7.60 9.28
N VAL A 43 12.58 -7.77 8.80
CA VAL A 43 11.97 -6.89 7.78
C VAL A 43 11.80 -5.47 8.31
N ALA A 44 11.27 -5.30 9.52
CA ALA A 44 11.09 -3.98 10.14
C ALA A 44 12.42 -3.24 10.31
N SER A 45 13.47 -3.96 10.71
CA SER A 45 14.82 -3.40 10.85
C SER A 45 15.38 -2.93 9.50
N LYS A 46 15.34 -3.78 8.48
CA LYS A 46 15.77 -3.43 7.11
C LYS A 46 14.99 -2.26 6.52
N PHE A 47 13.68 -2.23 6.74
CA PHE A 47 12.82 -1.12 6.33
C PHE A 47 13.24 0.18 7.01
N SER A 48 13.45 0.15 8.32
CA SER A 48 13.86 1.32 9.10
C SER A 48 15.24 1.85 8.69
N GLU A 49 16.20 0.96 8.44
CA GLU A 49 17.55 1.31 8.00
C GLU A 49 17.53 1.97 6.62
N SER A 50 16.81 1.36 5.66
CA SER A 50 16.65 1.91 4.32
C SER A 50 15.93 3.26 4.34
N LYS A 51 14.87 3.40 5.15
CA LYS A 51 14.17 4.67 5.37
C LYS A 51 15.11 5.76 5.92
N CYS A 52 15.84 5.46 7.00
CA CYS A 52 16.79 6.42 7.59
C CYS A 52 17.90 6.82 6.61
N SER A 53 18.38 5.86 5.80
CA SER A 53 19.35 6.14 4.73
C SER A 53 18.78 7.13 3.71
N ILE A 54 17.55 6.89 3.22
CA ILE A 54 16.87 7.77 2.26
C ILE A 54 16.62 9.17 2.86
N ASP A 55 16.10 9.25 4.10
CA ASP A 55 15.89 10.53 4.77
C ASP A 55 17.22 11.30 4.90
N SER A 56 18.31 10.63 5.25
CA SER A 56 19.63 11.27 5.33
C SER A 56 20.16 11.77 3.98
N LEU A 57 19.81 11.09 2.88
CA LEU A 57 20.12 11.56 1.52
C LEU A 57 19.26 12.77 1.16
N LEU A 58 17.96 12.73 1.46
CA LEU A 58 17.05 13.86 1.25
C LEU A 58 17.50 15.11 2.03
N ASP A 59 18.00 14.97 3.26
CA ASP A 59 18.52 16.10 4.03
C ASP A 59 19.77 16.71 3.39
N LYS A 60 20.69 15.85 2.90
CA LYS A 60 21.92 16.26 2.21
C LYS A 60 21.66 16.90 0.86
N SER A 61 20.52 16.63 0.22
CA SER A 61 20.17 17.14 -1.12
C SER A 61 20.20 18.67 -1.20
N SER A 62 19.91 19.36 -0.08
CA SER A 62 19.97 20.83 0.02
C SER A 62 21.38 21.42 -0.15
N SER A 63 22.43 20.64 0.10
CA SER A 63 23.83 21.08 -0.03
C SER A 63 24.53 20.56 -1.29
N VAL A 64 23.82 19.83 -2.16
CA VAL A 64 24.40 19.24 -3.37
C VAL A 64 24.42 20.26 -4.51
N ASP A 65 25.52 20.30 -5.26
CA ASP A 65 25.68 21.19 -6.41
C ASP A 65 24.58 20.97 -7.48
N SER A 66 24.11 22.07 -8.09
CA SER A 66 23.02 22.05 -9.07
C SER A 66 23.27 21.18 -10.32
N SER A 67 24.52 20.82 -10.62
CA SER A 67 24.85 19.92 -11.73
C SER A 67 24.65 18.44 -11.37
N ALA A 68 24.89 18.07 -10.11
CA ALA A 68 24.79 16.70 -9.60
C ALA A 68 23.46 16.39 -8.91
N ILE A 69 22.66 17.43 -8.61
CA ILE A 69 21.39 17.29 -7.89
C ILE A 69 20.38 16.38 -8.61
N ARG A 70 20.38 16.39 -9.95
CA ARG A 70 19.47 15.54 -10.74
C ARG A 70 19.83 14.06 -10.59
N SER A 71 21.10 13.71 -10.76
CA SER A 71 21.58 12.34 -10.54
C SER A 71 21.40 11.88 -9.10
N HIS A 72 21.53 12.80 -8.13
CA HIS A 72 21.29 12.50 -6.73
C HIS A 72 19.81 12.15 -6.47
N PHE A 73 18.87 12.92 -7.03
CA PHE A 73 17.44 12.59 -6.94
C PHE A 73 17.06 11.31 -7.69
N ASP A 74 17.67 11.02 -8.84
CA ASP A 74 17.47 9.76 -9.56
C ASP A 74 17.94 8.55 -8.70
N GLY A 75 19.06 8.71 -7.98
CA GLY A 75 19.56 7.73 -7.01
C GLY A 75 18.60 7.54 -5.84
N ILE A 76 18.09 8.62 -5.24
CA ILE A 76 17.09 8.54 -4.16
C ILE A 76 15.80 7.88 -4.67
N SER A 77 15.32 8.24 -5.86
CA SER A 77 14.15 7.62 -6.47
C SER A 77 14.33 6.11 -6.64
N SER A 78 15.53 5.67 -7.02
CA SER A 78 15.87 4.25 -7.14
C SER A 78 15.86 3.56 -5.77
N SER A 79 16.40 4.20 -4.73
CA SER A 79 16.36 3.68 -3.36
C SER A 79 14.94 3.59 -2.81
N ILE A 80 14.06 4.56 -3.10
CA ILE A 80 12.64 4.50 -2.73
C ILE A 80 11.95 3.34 -3.46
N ALA A 81 12.24 3.12 -4.74
CA ALA A 81 11.69 1.99 -5.48
C ALA A 81 12.15 0.63 -4.92
N ALA A 82 13.40 0.52 -4.46
CA ALA A 82 13.90 -0.67 -3.77
C ALA A 82 13.19 -0.89 -2.42
N LEU A 83 12.96 0.19 -1.65
CA LEU A 83 12.19 0.13 -0.40
C LEU A 83 10.75 -0.34 -0.65
N GLU A 84 10.12 0.12 -1.74
CA GLU A 84 8.79 -0.36 -2.16
C GLU A 84 8.79 -1.85 -2.49
N GLN A 85 9.79 -2.33 -3.21
CA GLN A 85 9.91 -3.75 -3.50
C GLN A 85 10.04 -4.59 -2.23
N LEU A 86 10.81 -4.13 -1.25
CA LEU A 86 10.91 -4.80 0.06
C LEU A 86 9.54 -4.89 0.76
N VAL A 87 8.72 -3.84 0.71
CA VAL A 87 7.36 -3.85 1.28
C VAL A 87 6.43 -4.80 0.53
N VAL A 88 6.54 -4.87 -0.79
CA VAL A 88 5.75 -5.81 -1.61
C VAL A 88 6.14 -7.24 -1.31
N GLU A 89 7.45 -7.54 -1.24
CA GLU A 89 7.97 -8.87 -0.93
C GLU A 89 7.57 -9.30 0.49
N SER A 90 7.63 -8.41 1.47
CA SER A 90 7.23 -8.72 2.85
C SER A 90 5.73 -8.60 3.15
N SER A 91 4.90 -8.24 2.15
CA SER A 91 3.47 -7.97 2.36
C SER A 91 2.67 -9.17 2.88
N TYR A 92 3.13 -10.39 2.62
CA TYR A 92 2.47 -11.61 3.09
C TYR A 92 2.88 -12.00 4.52
N SER A 93 4.02 -11.51 5.03
CA SER A 93 4.50 -11.80 6.38
C SER A 93 4.06 -10.73 7.37
N LEU A 94 3.96 -9.47 6.92
CA LEU A 94 3.64 -8.35 7.80
C LEU A 94 2.15 -8.28 8.21
N PRO A 95 1.86 -7.99 9.49
CA PRO A 95 0.52 -7.62 9.93
C PRO A 95 -0.03 -6.39 9.19
N SER A 96 -1.36 -6.30 9.05
CA SER A 96 -2.01 -5.21 8.30
C SER A 96 -1.69 -3.80 8.82
N TYR A 97 -1.31 -3.66 10.09
CA TYR A 97 -0.88 -2.39 10.65
C TYR A 97 0.50 -1.98 10.11
N GLU A 98 1.48 -2.89 10.19
CA GLU A 98 2.85 -2.66 9.72
C GLU A 98 2.89 -2.38 8.22
N LEU A 99 2.16 -3.17 7.42
CA LEU A 99 2.06 -2.97 5.98
C LEU A 99 1.52 -1.57 5.62
N ARG A 100 0.45 -1.12 6.30
CA ARG A 100 -0.11 0.23 6.08
C ARG A 100 0.88 1.32 6.50
N SER A 101 1.57 1.14 7.62
CA SER A 101 2.57 2.08 8.13
C SER A 101 3.75 2.23 7.15
N ALA A 102 4.24 1.10 6.62
CA ALA A 102 5.33 1.06 5.65
C ALA A 102 4.95 1.75 4.33
N LEU A 103 3.79 1.40 3.76
CA LEU A 103 3.27 2.03 2.53
C LEU A 103 3.06 3.54 2.71
N LYS A 104 2.56 3.97 3.88
CA LYS A 104 2.42 5.40 4.20
C LYS A 104 3.78 6.10 4.24
N SER A 105 4.76 5.50 4.92
CA SER A 105 6.12 6.06 5.00
C SER A 105 6.76 6.22 3.62
N VAL A 106 6.59 5.24 2.73
CA VAL A 106 7.04 5.32 1.34
C VAL A 106 6.39 6.49 0.60
N ALA A 107 5.06 6.64 0.73
CA ALA A 107 4.34 7.74 0.08
C ALA A 107 4.82 9.12 0.57
N GLU A 108 5.09 9.25 1.88
CA GLU A 108 5.67 10.46 2.47
C GLU A 108 7.07 10.75 1.90
N LEU A 109 7.93 9.73 1.73
CA LEU A 109 9.26 9.89 1.11
C LEU A 109 9.17 10.35 -0.34
N LYS A 110 8.25 9.78 -1.13
CA LYS A 110 8.00 10.21 -2.52
C LYS A 110 7.55 11.67 -2.58
N GLN A 111 6.61 12.05 -1.72
CA GLN A 111 6.13 13.42 -1.65
C GLN A 111 7.26 14.39 -1.26
N ARG A 112 8.11 14.01 -0.31
CA ARG A 112 9.29 14.82 0.08
C ARG A 112 10.26 15.00 -1.08
N LEU A 113 10.57 13.92 -1.81
CA LEU A 113 11.42 13.98 -3.01
C LEU A 113 10.82 14.92 -4.06
N GLU A 114 9.52 14.82 -4.34
CA GLU A 114 8.83 15.70 -5.29
C GLU A 114 8.92 17.17 -4.88
N ASN A 115 8.67 17.47 -3.60
CA ASN A 115 8.76 18.83 -3.06
C ASN A 115 10.17 19.40 -3.20
N GLN A 116 11.19 18.66 -2.77
CA GLN A 116 12.59 19.08 -2.90
C GLN A 116 13.02 19.20 -4.36
N SER A 117 12.57 18.30 -5.24
CA SER A 117 12.84 18.38 -6.67
C SER A 117 12.22 19.65 -7.27
N ALA A 118 11.02 20.04 -6.84
CA ALA A 118 10.34 21.23 -7.33
C ALA A 118 10.97 22.55 -6.82
N GLU A 119 11.64 22.51 -5.67
CA GLU A 119 12.36 23.63 -5.08
C GLU A 119 13.76 23.79 -5.68
N LEU A 120 14.51 22.69 -5.80
CA LEU A 120 15.93 22.70 -6.16
C LEU A 120 16.19 22.55 -7.66
N LEU A 121 15.29 21.92 -8.43
CA LEU A 121 15.40 21.95 -9.90
C LEU A 121 14.70 23.20 -10.43
N PRO A 122 15.39 24.02 -11.25
CA PRO A 122 14.75 25.14 -11.90
C PRO A 122 13.61 24.61 -12.78
N LYS A 123 12.37 24.90 -12.37
CA LYS A 123 11.20 24.69 -13.23
C LYS A 123 11.49 25.39 -14.53
N LYS A 124 11.46 24.65 -15.65
CA LYS A 124 11.53 25.25 -16.98
C LYS A 124 10.36 26.22 -17.10
N LYS A 125 10.60 27.49 -16.77
CA LYS A 125 9.62 28.53 -17.01
C LYS A 125 9.50 28.61 -18.51
N PHE A 126 8.30 28.32 -18.97
CA PHE A 126 7.84 28.48 -20.33
C PHE A 126 8.31 29.85 -20.82
N SER A 127 9.45 29.91 -21.50
CA SER A 127 9.90 31.14 -22.11
C SER A 127 9.09 31.27 -23.40
N PHE A 128 8.07 32.11 -23.36
CA PHE A 128 7.52 32.65 -24.59
C PHE A 128 8.63 33.46 -25.24
N ARG A 129 9.37 32.82 -26.14
CA ARG A 129 10.30 33.49 -27.04
C ARG A 129 9.45 34.36 -27.97
N ASN A 130 9.19 35.61 -27.56
CA ASN A 130 8.58 36.61 -28.42
C ASN A 130 9.49 36.81 -29.62
N LYS A 131 9.06 36.31 -30.78
CA LYS A 131 9.58 36.74 -32.07
C LYS A 131 9.17 38.20 -32.23
N SER A 132 10.11 39.12 -32.08
CA SER A 132 9.90 40.51 -32.46
C SER A 132 9.51 40.57 -33.93
N ALA A 133 8.35 41.18 -34.19
CA ALA A 133 7.90 41.49 -35.52
C ALA A 133 8.79 42.58 -36.11
N THR A 134 9.47 42.28 -37.21
CA THR A 134 9.93 43.30 -38.15
C THR A 134 9.13 43.11 -39.42
N ALA A 135 8.14 43.98 -39.62
CA ALA A 135 7.31 44.02 -40.80
C ALA A 135 8.01 44.81 -41.92
N ALA A 136 8.22 44.15 -43.05
CA ALA A 136 8.20 44.71 -44.42
C ALA A 136 8.25 43.50 -45.39
N ALA A 137 7.13 42.88 -45.74
CA ALA A 137 6.17 43.26 -46.78
C ALA A 137 6.42 42.56 -48.15
N LYS A 138 5.38 41.79 -48.54
CA LYS A 138 4.91 41.40 -49.90
C LYS A 138 5.38 40.05 -50.49
N SER A 139 4.48 39.05 -50.56
CA SER A 139 3.56 38.80 -51.70
C SER A 139 2.96 37.37 -51.73
N SER A 140 1.72 37.27 -52.23
CA SER A 140 0.86 36.11 -52.60
C SER A 140 0.55 35.05 -51.53
N ALA A 141 -0.64 34.95 -50.94
CA ALA A 141 -1.98 34.62 -51.48
C ALA A 141 -2.16 33.14 -51.92
N ALA A 142 -2.75 32.35 -51.00
CA ALA A 142 -3.64 31.17 -51.15
C ALA A 142 -3.13 29.94 -51.96
N VAL A 143 -3.18 28.68 -51.49
CA VAL A 143 -4.30 27.90 -50.94
C VAL A 143 -3.80 26.66 -50.16
N ARG A 144 -4.36 26.46 -48.95
CA ARG A 144 -4.56 25.23 -48.12
C ARG A 144 -3.57 24.04 -48.18
N PRO A 145 -2.88 23.74 -47.07
CA PRO A 145 -2.49 22.38 -46.68
C PRO A 145 -3.64 21.69 -45.95
N LYS A 146 -3.88 20.42 -46.30
CA LYS A 146 -4.85 19.53 -45.66
C LYS A 146 -4.47 19.30 -44.19
N ASP A 147 -5.48 19.38 -43.33
CA ASP A 147 -5.41 19.01 -41.91
C ASP A 147 -4.93 17.56 -41.75
N PRO A 148 -3.98 17.26 -40.85
CA PRO A 148 -3.84 15.91 -40.34
C PRO A 148 -4.97 15.65 -39.35
N GLU A 149 -5.86 14.76 -39.79
CA GLU A 149 -7.00 14.22 -39.06
C GLU A 149 -6.60 13.74 -37.65
N LEU A 150 -7.25 14.32 -36.64
CA LEU A 150 -7.19 13.83 -35.25
C LEU A 150 -7.56 12.34 -35.21
N PRO A 151 -6.81 11.49 -34.50
CA PRO A 151 -7.33 10.19 -34.10
C PRO A 151 -8.53 10.42 -33.20
N LYS A 152 -9.72 10.04 -33.68
CA LYS A 152 -10.95 9.97 -32.89
C LYS A 152 -10.66 9.09 -31.67
N LEU A 153 -10.58 9.69 -30.49
CA LEU A 153 -10.70 8.97 -29.24
C LEU A 153 -12.04 8.24 -29.27
N GLN A 154 -11.99 6.92 -29.38
CA GLN A 154 -13.10 6.09 -28.97
C GLN A 154 -13.31 6.32 -27.47
N PRO A 155 -14.57 6.45 -27.00
CA PRO A 155 -14.82 6.50 -25.57
C PRO A 155 -14.23 5.24 -24.94
N PRO A 156 -13.60 5.34 -23.77
CA PRO A 156 -13.06 4.17 -23.10
C PRO A 156 -14.24 3.25 -22.84
N VAL A 157 -14.24 2.08 -23.48
CA VAL A 157 -15.08 0.98 -23.06
C VAL A 157 -14.59 0.68 -21.65
N LEU A 158 -15.32 1.21 -20.66
CA LEU A 158 -15.24 0.74 -19.30
C LEU A 158 -15.64 -0.73 -19.39
N VAL A 159 -14.66 -1.61 -19.52
CA VAL A 159 -14.83 -3.01 -19.21
C VAL A 159 -15.08 -2.98 -17.70
N ILE A 160 -16.35 -2.79 -17.33
CA ILE A 160 -16.84 -3.06 -15.99
C ILE A 160 -16.39 -4.48 -15.78
N ARG A 161 -15.33 -4.66 -14.99
CA ARG A 161 -14.93 -5.98 -14.54
C ARG A 161 -16.17 -6.51 -13.84
N GLU A 162 -16.91 -7.39 -14.51
CA GLU A 162 -17.97 -8.14 -13.87
C GLU A 162 -17.28 -8.90 -12.75
N SER A 163 -17.42 -8.39 -11.53
CA SER A 163 -16.91 -9.02 -10.34
C SER A 163 -17.51 -10.43 -10.34
N PRO A 164 -16.71 -11.48 -10.18
CA PRO A 164 -17.19 -12.84 -10.30
C PRO A 164 -18.34 -13.05 -9.30
N GLY A 165 -19.52 -13.41 -9.83
CA GLY A 165 -20.73 -13.34 -9.04
C GLY A 165 -21.95 -13.95 -9.71
N PHE A 166 -22.99 -14.17 -8.92
CA PHE A 166 -24.32 -14.52 -9.39
C PHE A 166 -25.15 -13.25 -9.54
N HIS A 167 -25.68 -13.00 -10.73
CA HIS A 167 -26.46 -11.81 -11.03
C HIS A 167 -27.76 -12.17 -11.75
N ASN A 168 -28.86 -11.49 -11.40
CA ASN A 168 -30.12 -11.50 -12.16
C ASN A 168 -30.68 -12.90 -12.46
N ALA A 169 -30.76 -13.78 -11.45
CA ALA A 169 -31.29 -15.13 -11.59
C ALA A 169 -32.58 -15.33 -10.78
N LYS A 170 -33.48 -16.19 -11.27
CA LYS A 170 -34.77 -16.48 -10.63
C LYS A 170 -35.02 -17.99 -10.60
N ASP A 171 -35.56 -18.49 -9.49
CA ASP A 171 -35.96 -19.90 -9.29
C ASP A 171 -34.87 -20.92 -9.66
N ALA A 172 -33.60 -20.58 -9.42
CA ALA A 172 -32.44 -21.36 -9.85
C ALA A 172 -31.58 -21.84 -8.68
N THR A 173 -30.99 -23.04 -8.82
CA THR A 173 -29.99 -23.55 -7.88
C THR A 173 -28.59 -23.20 -8.38
N LEU A 174 -27.92 -22.27 -7.68
CA LEU A 174 -26.64 -21.69 -8.07
C LEU A 174 -25.53 -22.24 -7.17
N THR A 175 -24.66 -23.09 -7.72
CA THR A 175 -23.57 -23.71 -6.97
C THR A 175 -22.21 -23.23 -7.46
N LYS A 176 -21.35 -22.75 -6.54
CA LYS A 176 -19.97 -22.36 -6.84
C LYS A 176 -18.99 -23.01 -5.85
N ASN A 177 -17.92 -23.59 -6.38
CA ASN A 177 -16.85 -24.19 -5.59
C ASN A 177 -15.59 -23.32 -5.68
N PHE A 178 -15.06 -22.93 -4.53
CA PHE A 178 -13.89 -22.08 -4.34
C PHE A 178 -12.66 -22.86 -3.84
N ARG A 179 -12.73 -24.20 -3.78
CA ARG A 179 -11.60 -25.03 -3.35
C ARG A 179 -10.43 -24.86 -4.33
N GLY A 180 -9.35 -24.23 -3.87
CA GLY A 180 -8.11 -24.03 -4.65
C GLY A 180 -8.13 -22.81 -5.58
N LEU A 181 -9.21 -22.01 -5.58
CA LEU A 181 -9.30 -20.77 -6.34
C LEU A 181 -9.17 -19.60 -5.36
N GLY A 182 -8.08 -18.84 -5.45
CA GLY A 182 -7.85 -17.62 -4.68
C GLY A 182 -8.75 -16.46 -5.14
N ILE A 183 -10.06 -16.68 -5.19
CA ILE A 183 -11.04 -15.65 -5.55
C ILE A 183 -11.27 -14.77 -4.33
N GLY A 184 -10.82 -13.52 -4.42
CA GLY A 184 -10.92 -12.56 -3.32
C GLY A 184 -12.37 -12.17 -3.01
N GLU A 185 -13.14 -11.78 -4.02
CA GLU A 185 -14.46 -11.18 -3.84
C GLU A 185 -15.50 -11.92 -4.69
N PHE A 186 -16.64 -12.27 -4.08
CA PHE A 186 -17.78 -12.88 -4.76
C PHE A 186 -19.05 -12.09 -4.51
N THR A 187 -19.83 -11.78 -5.56
CA THR A 187 -21.06 -11.00 -5.44
C THR A 187 -22.28 -11.84 -5.81
N ALA A 188 -23.35 -11.78 -5.01
CA ALA A 188 -24.66 -12.32 -5.34
C ALA A 188 -25.66 -11.14 -5.38
N SER A 189 -26.13 -10.76 -6.57
CA SER A 189 -27.08 -9.67 -6.75
C SER A 189 -28.33 -10.02 -7.55
N ASP A 190 -29.45 -9.39 -7.20
CA ASP A 190 -30.72 -9.45 -7.94
C ASP A 190 -31.21 -10.90 -8.15
N LEU A 191 -31.20 -11.71 -7.07
CA LEU A 191 -31.68 -13.09 -7.10
C LEU A 191 -33.08 -13.18 -6.51
N ASP A 192 -33.97 -13.94 -7.13
CA ASP A 192 -35.35 -14.17 -6.65
C ASP A 192 -35.64 -15.67 -6.52
N SER A 193 -36.07 -16.12 -5.35
CA SER A 193 -36.42 -17.52 -5.05
C SER A 193 -35.34 -18.55 -5.42
N CYS A 194 -34.06 -18.17 -5.31
CA CYS A 194 -32.92 -19.01 -5.68
C CYS A 194 -32.30 -19.77 -4.50
N GLU A 195 -31.74 -20.94 -4.76
CA GLU A 195 -30.95 -21.70 -3.78
C GLU A 195 -29.45 -21.52 -4.08
N VAL A 196 -28.71 -20.89 -3.17
CA VAL A 196 -27.28 -20.57 -3.39
C VAL A 196 -26.40 -21.47 -2.55
N ARG A 197 -25.47 -22.19 -3.21
CA ARG A 197 -24.54 -23.14 -2.60
C ARG A 197 -23.09 -22.72 -2.88
N LEU A 198 -22.45 -22.13 -1.88
CA LEU A 198 -21.05 -21.71 -1.95
C LEU A 198 -20.20 -22.71 -1.15
N ILE A 199 -19.24 -23.39 -1.80
CA ILE A 199 -18.41 -24.43 -1.20
C ILE A 199 -16.96 -23.97 -1.21
N GLY A 200 -16.33 -23.82 -0.04
CA GLY A 200 -14.92 -23.42 0.09
C GLY A 200 -14.74 -22.19 0.99
N CYS A 201 -13.58 -21.55 0.87
CA CYS A 201 -13.24 -20.32 1.60
C CYS A 201 -13.17 -19.15 0.60
N ILE A 202 -13.82 -18.04 0.93
CA ILE A 202 -13.83 -16.79 0.16
C ILE A 202 -13.44 -15.65 1.09
N ASN A 203 -12.75 -14.62 0.58
CA ASN A 203 -12.32 -13.51 1.45
C ASN A 203 -13.47 -12.53 1.73
N ALA A 204 -14.32 -12.27 0.73
CA ALA A 204 -15.51 -11.43 0.89
C ALA A 204 -16.69 -11.92 0.04
N LEU A 205 -17.90 -11.87 0.62
CA LEU A 205 -19.18 -12.16 -0.04
C LEU A 205 -20.07 -10.91 0.00
N PHE A 206 -20.40 -10.36 -1.16
CA PHE A 206 -21.31 -9.23 -1.29
C PHE A 206 -22.69 -9.72 -1.68
N ILE A 207 -23.73 -9.37 -0.92
CA ILE A 207 -25.11 -9.80 -1.13
C ILE A 207 -25.97 -8.55 -1.34
N ASN A 208 -26.66 -8.45 -2.48
CA ASN A 208 -27.47 -7.28 -2.80
C ASN A 208 -28.81 -7.70 -3.44
N ARG A 209 -29.95 -7.23 -2.93
CA ARG A 209 -31.28 -7.47 -3.54
C ARG A 209 -31.62 -8.97 -3.73
N LEU A 210 -31.49 -9.78 -2.69
CA LEU A 210 -32.00 -11.16 -2.68
C LEU A 210 -33.45 -11.19 -2.18
N ARG A 211 -34.33 -11.90 -2.88
CA ARG A 211 -35.72 -12.13 -2.49
C ARG A 211 -35.96 -13.64 -2.37
N ASN A 212 -36.52 -14.07 -1.24
CA ASN A 212 -36.90 -15.48 -1.00
C ASN A 212 -35.81 -16.54 -1.30
N CYS A 213 -34.52 -16.17 -1.19
CA CYS A 213 -33.40 -17.06 -1.49
C CYS A 213 -33.02 -17.90 -0.26
N ARG A 214 -32.60 -19.16 -0.49
CA ARG A 214 -32.20 -20.10 0.57
C ARG A 214 -30.70 -20.34 0.53
N ASP A 215 -30.03 -20.20 1.68
CA ASP A 215 -28.61 -20.52 1.86
C ASP A 215 -28.45 -21.90 2.51
N ASP A 216 -28.04 -22.91 1.75
CA ASP A 216 -27.72 -24.22 2.34
C ASP A 216 -26.25 -24.25 2.78
N ARG A 217 -25.95 -23.60 3.91
CA ARG A 217 -24.69 -23.85 4.62
C ARG A 217 -24.77 -25.24 5.27
N LYS A 218 -24.35 -26.26 4.54
CA LYS A 218 -24.04 -27.56 5.16
C LYS A 218 -22.80 -27.41 6.05
N GLY A 219 -23.01 -26.90 7.27
CA GLY A 219 -22.03 -26.93 8.33
C GLY A 219 -21.67 -28.38 8.63
N LYS A 220 -20.47 -28.80 8.22
CA LYS A 220 -19.86 -30.01 8.76
C LYS A 220 -19.67 -29.80 10.26
N LYS A 221 -20.57 -30.36 11.07
CA LYS A 221 -20.31 -30.64 12.49
C LYS A 221 -19.09 -31.57 12.53
N VAL A 222 -17.91 -31.01 12.75
CA VAL A 222 -16.73 -31.79 13.11
C VAL A 222 -16.90 -32.11 14.60
N ARG A 223 -17.33 -33.34 14.89
CA ARG A 223 -17.15 -33.94 16.22
C ARG A 223 -15.73 -34.53 16.23
N GLY A 224 -14.93 -34.07 17.18
CA GLY A 224 -13.61 -34.60 17.54
C GLY A 224 -13.32 -34.13 18.95
#